data_AF-A0A350J3P9-F1
#
_entry.id   AF-A0A350J3P9-F1
#
_cell.length_a   1.000
_cell.length_b   1.000
_cell.length_c   1.000
_cell.angle_alpha   90.00
_cell.angle_beta   90.00
_cell.angle_gamma   90.00
#
_symmetry.space_group_name_H-M   'P 1'
#
loop_
_entity.id
_entity.type
_entity.pdbx_description
1 polymer ?
#
loop_
_entity_poly.entity_id
_entity_poly.type
_entity_poly.pdbx_seq_one_letter_code
_entity_poly.pdbx_strand_id
1 'polypeptide(L)'
;NGYDALVEQDQSLVAEIFEGIFNHRQFTGRSGGMYAYEGLGSIYWHMVSKLLLAALESFRKGVEVGADATVMQKLADCYFDIRAGIGFNKTPANYGAFPTDPYSHTPGFAGAKQPGMTGQVKEEVITRLMELGVVVTNGSITFNPFILRKAEFLSNDDTLVYFDINGDQQTVALSKGQLGFTYCQVPVVYGLADGSEASIVVTHADGTKNTIIGDTVDAETSLLIFDKKGTVTQIDVLLTPALN
;
A
#
# COMPACT_ATOMS: atom_id res chain seq x y z
N ASN A 1 3.68 60.60 -29.48
CA ASN A 1 2.47 59.88 -29.97
C ASN A 1 1.27 60.31 -29.13
N GLY A 2 0.04 60.11 -29.60
CA GLY A 2 -1.14 60.77 -29.02
C GLY A 2 -1.56 60.36 -27.61
N TYR A 3 -0.89 59.37 -26.99
CA TYR A 3 -1.34 58.79 -25.71
C TYR A 3 -0.26 58.70 -24.64
N ASP A 4 0.98 59.13 -24.91
CA ASP A 4 2.12 58.90 -24.00
C ASP A 4 1.85 59.50 -22.60
N ALA A 5 1.30 60.71 -22.54
CA ALA A 5 0.93 61.37 -21.28
C ALA A 5 -0.23 60.68 -20.52
N LEU A 6 -1.19 60.09 -21.23
CA LEU A 6 -2.31 59.38 -20.60
C LEU A 6 -1.87 58.03 -20.03
N VAL A 7 -0.95 57.34 -20.71
CA VAL A 7 -0.36 56.10 -20.21
C VAL A 7 0.41 56.38 -18.92
N GLU A 8 1.24 57.42 -18.87
CA GLU A 8 2.00 57.77 -17.66
C GLU A 8 1.08 58.12 -16.47
N GLN A 9 -0.04 58.80 -16.72
CA GLN A 9 -0.99 59.19 -15.68
C GLN A 9 -1.80 57.99 -15.14
N ASP A 10 -2.33 57.14 -16.03
CA ASP A 10 -3.39 56.19 -15.67
C ASP A 10 -2.92 54.73 -15.59
N GLN A 11 -1.63 54.44 -15.83
CA GLN A 11 -1.09 53.07 -15.82
C GLN A 11 -1.47 52.29 -14.54
N SER A 12 -1.29 52.89 -13.36
CA SER A 12 -1.62 52.23 -12.09
C SER A 12 -3.12 51.97 -11.94
N LEU A 13 -3.97 52.91 -12.35
CA LEU A 13 -5.41 52.76 -12.31
C LEU A 13 -5.87 51.61 -13.22
N VAL A 14 -5.35 51.54 -14.45
CA VAL A 14 -5.68 50.45 -15.38
C VAL A 14 -5.20 49.10 -14.85
N ALA A 15 -4.01 49.04 -14.25
CA ALA A 15 -3.49 47.82 -13.62
C ALA A 15 -4.36 47.37 -12.44
N GLU A 16 -4.85 48.30 -11.62
CA GLU A 16 -5.76 48.00 -10.51
C GLU A 16 -7.14 47.54 -10.99
N ILE A 17 -7.70 48.14 -12.05
CA ILE A 17 -8.95 47.67 -12.65
C ILE A 17 -8.79 46.26 -13.22
N PHE A 18 -7.69 46.02 -13.94
CA PHE A 18 -7.38 44.70 -14.49
C PHE A 18 -7.27 43.67 -13.35
N GLU A 19 -6.55 43.98 -12.29
CA GLU A 19 -6.46 43.11 -11.11
C GLU A 19 -7.82 42.94 -10.39
N GLY A 20 -8.64 43.98 -10.29
CA GLY A 20 -9.97 43.90 -9.68
C GLY A 20 -10.93 42.99 -10.44
N ILE A 21 -10.76 42.84 -11.76
CA ILE A 21 -11.55 41.93 -12.60
C ILE A 21 -11.02 40.50 -12.51
N PHE A 22 -9.70 40.32 -12.65
CA PHE A 22 -9.12 38.99 -12.80
C PHE A 22 -8.67 38.34 -11.48
N ASN A 23 -8.44 39.14 -10.44
CA ASN A 23 -7.99 38.70 -9.13
C ASN A 23 -6.75 37.79 -9.20
N HIS A 24 -5.77 38.15 -10.05
CA HIS A 24 -4.58 37.33 -10.29
C HIS A 24 -3.73 37.14 -9.04
N ARG A 25 -3.83 38.02 -8.04
CA ARG A 25 -3.19 37.85 -6.73
C ARG A 25 -3.62 36.57 -5.99
N GLN A 26 -4.78 36.00 -6.34
CA GLN A 26 -5.27 34.72 -5.78
C GLN A 26 -4.87 33.51 -6.63
N PHE A 27 -4.15 33.69 -7.75
CA PHE A 27 -3.71 32.58 -8.57
C PHE A 27 -2.62 31.77 -7.87
N THR A 28 -2.97 30.54 -7.46
CA THR A 28 -2.07 29.61 -6.77
C THR A 28 -1.32 28.66 -7.73
N GLY A 29 -1.54 28.81 -9.03
CA GLY A 29 -1.06 27.92 -10.08
C GLY A 29 -2.19 27.28 -10.88
N ARG A 30 -1.83 26.40 -11.83
CA ARG A 30 -2.76 25.84 -12.81
C ARG A 30 -3.86 24.92 -12.23
N SER A 31 -3.72 24.44 -11.00
CA SER A 31 -4.63 23.45 -10.40
C SER A 31 -6.08 23.95 -10.34
N GLY A 32 -6.29 25.24 -10.06
CA GLY A 32 -7.62 25.86 -10.07
C GLY A 32 -8.16 26.25 -11.45
N GLY A 33 -7.36 26.09 -12.52
CA GLY A 33 -7.69 26.54 -13.88
C GLY A 33 -7.76 25.42 -14.93
N MET A 34 -7.63 24.15 -14.52
CA MET A 34 -7.70 22.99 -15.42
C MET A 34 -8.52 21.86 -14.79
N TYR A 35 -8.98 20.90 -15.60
CA TYR A 35 -9.96 19.88 -15.18
C TYR A 35 -9.44 18.42 -15.16
N ALA A 36 -8.14 18.21 -15.39
CA ALA A 36 -7.49 16.90 -15.36
C ALA A 36 -6.13 16.98 -14.65
N TYR A 37 -5.35 15.89 -14.60
CA TYR A 37 -4.12 15.80 -13.80
C TYR A 37 -4.36 16.23 -12.34
N GLU A 38 -3.66 17.24 -11.83
CA GLU A 38 -3.86 17.81 -10.48
C GLU A 38 -5.02 18.83 -10.41
N GLY A 39 -5.78 18.99 -11.50
CA GLY A 39 -6.83 19.98 -11.65
C GLY A 39 -8.14 19.64 -10.92
N LEU A 40 -9.11 20.54 -11.09
CA LEU A 40 -10.42 20.46 -10.47
C LEU A 40 -11.16 19.16 -10.82
N GLY A 41 -11.69 18.47 -9.80
CA GLY A 41 -12.48 17.26 -9.97
C GLY A 41 -11.67 16.03 -10.40
N SER A 42 -10.34 16.05 -10.27
CA SER A 42 -9.47 14.94 -10.65
C SER A 42 -8.86 14.27 -9.41
N ILE A 43 -9.02 12.95 -9.33
CA ILE A 43 -8.37 12.14 -8.28
C ILE A 43 -6.92 11.89 -8.69
N TYR A 44 -5.96 12.29 -7.85
CA TYR A 44 -4.54 12.00 -8.06
C TYR A 44 -4.09 10.82 -7.17
N TRP A 45 -3.95 9.63 -7.76
CA TRP A 45 -3.91 8.35 -7.03
C TRP A 45 -2.68 8.17 -6.14
N HIS A 46 -1.54 8.79 -6.47
CA HIS A 46 -0.37 8.74 -5.59
C HIS A 46 -0.66 9.37 -4.23
N MET A 47 -1.40 10.48 -4.19
CA MET A 47 -1.76 11.13 -2.92
C MET A 47 -2.78 10.31 -2.13
N VAL A 48 -3.72 9.65 -2.82
CA VAL A 48 -4.66 8.73 -2.18
C VAL A 48 -3.94 7.52 -1.56
N SER A 49 -2.91 6.99 -2.23
CA SER A 49 -2.15 5.86 -1.68
C SER A 49 -1.22 6.27 -0.53
N LYS A 50 -0.78 7.54 -0.49
CA LYS A 50 -0.13 8.10 0.72
C LYS A 50 -1.13 8.19 1.88
N LEU A 51 -2.36 8.63 1.63
CA LEU A 51 -3.42 8.65 2.63
C LEU A 51 -3.75 7.23 3.13
N LEU A 52 -3.79 6.25 2.23
CA LEU A 52 -3.99 4.84 2.58
C LEU A 52 -2.91 4.34 3.55
N LEU A 53 -1.63 4.57 3.23
CA LEU A 53 -0.52 4.19 4.09
C LEU A 53 -0.59 4.91 5.44
N ALA A 54 -0.85 6.22 5.46
CA ALA A 54 -0.96 7.00 6.69
C ALA A 54 -2.13 6.53 7.58
N ALA A 55 -3.26 6.13 6.97
CA ALA A 55 -4.39 5.55 7.70
C ALA A 55 -4.01 4.21 8.34
N LEU A 56 -3.24 3.37 7.63
CA LEU A 56 -2.75 2.09 8.17
C LEU A 56 -1.74 2.29 9.31
N GLU A 57 -0.82 3.26 9.17
CA GLU A 57 0.11 3.64 10.24
C GLU A 57 -0.63 4.17 11.48
N SER A 58 -1.70 4.94 11.27
CA SER A 58 -2.56 5.44 12.34
C SER A 58 -3.29 4.30 13.04
N PHE A 59 -3.80 3.32 12.28
CA PHE A 59 -4.40 2.11 12.85
C PHE A 59 -3.38 1.32 13.67
N ARG A 60 -2.18 1.04 13.13
CA ARG A 60 -1.11 0.37 13.89
C ARG A 60 -0.81 1.12 15.18
N LYS A 61 -0.70 2.45 15.12
CA LYS A 61 -0.44 3.26 16.31
C LYS A 61 -1.54 3.12 17.35
N GLY A 62 -2.79 3.06 16.93
CA GLY A 62 -3.93 2.79 17.79
C GLY A 62 -3.82 1.45 18.52
N VAL A 63 -3.40 0.38 17.82
CA VAL A 63 -3.12 -0.93 18.42
C VAL A 63 -1.99 -0.82 19.46
N GLU A 64 -0.87 -0.19 19.11
CA GLU A 64 0.31 -0.06 20.00
C GLU A 64 0.00 0.65 21.32
N VAL A 65 -0.86 1.67 21.29
CA VAL A 65 -1.21 2.46 22.49
C VAL A 65 -2.44 1.92 23.22
N GLY A 66 -3.05 0.84 22.74
CA GLY A 66 -4.28 0.27 23.31
C GLY A 66 -5.45 1.25 23.25
N ALA A 67 -5.66 1.90 22.11
CA ALA A 67 -6.77 2.84 21.93
C ALA A 67 -8.14 2.13 22.08
N ASP A 68 -9.16 2.92 22.44
CA ASP A 68 -10.53 2.42 22.64
C ASP A 68 -11.08 1.70 21.39
N ALA A 69 -11.86 0.64 21.61
CA ALA A 69 -12.44 -0.18 20.55
C ALA A 69 -13.25 0.64 19.52
N THR A 70 -13.95 1.70 19.95
CA THR A 70 -14.71 2.59 19.07
C THR A 70 -13.79 3.38 18.14
N VAL A 71 -12.64 3.83 18.67
CA VAL A 71 -11.62 4.55 17.88
C VAL A 71 -10.98 3.59 16.88
N MET A 72 -10.63 2.40 17.34
CA MET A 72 -10.06 1.35 16.48
C MET A 72 -10.99 0.97 15.33
N GLN A 73 -12.28 0.80 15.60
CA GLN A 73 -13.27 0.50 14.57
C GLN A 73 -13.33 1.61 13.51
N LYS A 74 -13.38 2.88 13.94
CA LYS A 74 -13.41 4.02 12.99
C LYS A 74 -12.15 4.11 12.15
N LEU A 75 -10.98 3.82 12.72
CA LEU A 75 -9.72 3.79 11.98
C LEU A 75 -9.72 2.65 10.94
N ALA A 76 -10.22 1.46 11.29
CA ALA A 76 -10.41 0.37 10.34
C ALA A 76 -11.37 0.77 9.22
N ASP A 77 -12.53 1.35 9.56
CA ASP A 77 -13.54 1.78 8.58
C ASP A 77 -12.94 2.79 7.59
N CYS A 78 -12.23 3.80 8.09
CA CYS A 78 -11.54 4.78 7.23
C CYS A 78 -10.51 4.10 6.31
N TYR A 79 -9.68 3.21 6.86
CA TYR A 79 -8.67 2.51 6.09
C TYR A 79 -9.28 1.66 4.97
N PHE A 80 -10.30 0.84 5.28
CA PHE A 80 -10.94 -0.03 4.31
C PHE A 80 -11.78 0.74 3.29
N ASP A 81 -12.35 1.89 3.64
CA ASP A 81 -13.02 2.79 2.69
C ASP A 81 -12.02 3.37 1.67
N ILE A 82 -10.87 3.88 2.14
CA ILE A 82 -9.80 4.35 1.24
C ILE A 82 -9.32 3.19 0.36
N ARG A 83 -9.12 1.99 0.92
CA ARG A 83 -8.66 0.79 0.20
C ARG A 83 -9.65 0.39 -0.89
N ALA A 84 -10.96 0.39 -0.58
CA ALA A 84 -12.03 0.11 -1.54
C ALA A 84 -12.08 1.13 -2.70
N GLY A 85 -11.60 2.35 -2.46
CA GLY A 85 -11.45 3.39 -3.49
C GLY A 85 -10.36 3.12 -4.53
N ILE A 86 -9.34 2.31 -4.21
CA ILE A 86 -8.21 1.99 -5.10
C ILE A 86 -8.67 1.11 -6.27
N GLY A 87 -7.99 1.28 -7.42
CA GLY A 87 -8.36 0.71 -8.71
C GLY A 87 -8.76 -0.76 -8.69
N PHE A 88 -7.94 -1.65 -8.11
CA PHE A 88 -8.15 -3.11 -8.18
C PHE A 88 -9.43 -3.61 -7.48
N ASN A 89 -10.08 -2.77 -6.67
CA ASN A 89 -11.37 -3.05 -6.04
C ASN A 89 -12.58 -2.62 -6.90
N LYS A 90 -12.35 -2.10 -8.11
CA LYS A 90 -13.41 -1.58 -9.00
C LYS A 90 -13.62 -2.47 -10.22
N THR A 91 -14.81 -2.39 -10.78
CA THR A 91 -15.09 -3.00 -12.09
C THR A 91 -14.33 -2.25 -13.20
N PRO A 92 -13.98 -2.91 -14.32
CA PRO A 92 -13.32 -2.23 -15.45
C PRO A 92 -14.10 -1.04 -15.99
N ALA A 93 -15.43 -1.11 -15.99
CA ALA A 93 -16.30 -0.03 -16.44
C ALA A 93 -16.25 1.20 -15.51
N ASN A 94 -16.19 0.99 -14.19
CA ASN A 94 -16.05 2.07 -13.22
C ASN A 94 -14.64 2.68 -13.26
N TYR A 95 -13.60 1.83 -13.32
CA TYR A 95 -12.22 2.29 -13.36
C TYR A 95 -11.85 2.96 -14.70
N GLY A 96 -12.45 2.49 -15.79
CA GLY A 96 -12.20 2.93 -17.16
C GLY A 96 -10.90 2.38 -17.77
N ALA A 97 -10.35 1.31 -17.19
CA ALA A 97 -9.16 0.58 -17.63
C ALA A 97 -9.13 -0.81 -16.96
N PHE A 98 -8.04 -1.57 -17.15
CA PHE A 98 -7.78 -2.77 -16.34
C PHE A 98 -7.54 -2.37 -14.88
N PRO A 99 -8.37 -2.82 -13.92
CA PRO A 99 -8.29 -2.38 -12.51
C PRO A 99 -6.98 -2.74 -11.79
N THR A 100 -6.27 -3.73 -12.30
CA THR A 100 -4.98 -4.21 -11.77
C THR A 100 -3.81 -3.32 -12.20
N ASP A 101 -3.99 -2.46 -13.19
CA ASP A 101 -2.93 -1.59 -13.70
C ASP A 101 -2.98 -0.23 -12.96
N PRO A 102 -1.84 0.30 -12.49
CA PRO A 102 -1.80 1.61 -11.85
C PRO A 102 -1.88 2.74 -12.89
N TYR A 103 -2.50 3.86 -12.51
CA TYR A 103 -2.66 5.06 -13.31
C TYR A 103 -2.47 6.30 -12.45
N SER A 104 -1.90 7.38 -12.99
CA SER A 104 -1.60 8.57 -12.17
C SER A 104 -2.84 9.30 -11.66
N HIS A 105 -3.88 9.43 -12.48
CA HIS A 105 -5.08 10.19 -12.11
C HIS A 105 -6.36 9.74 -12.81
N THR A 106 -7.51 10.12 -12.26
CA THR A 106 -8.84 9.93 -12.86
C THR A 106 -9.62 11.24 -12.78
N PRO A 107 -9.81 11.96 -13.90
CA PRO A 107 -10.63 13.17 -13.94
C PRO A 107 -12.12 12.82 -13.88
N GLY A 108 -12.95 13.68 -13.29
CA GLY A 108 -14.38 13.39 -13.07
C GLY A 108 -15.22 13.13 -14.33
N PHE A 109 -14.70 13.42 -15.52
CA PHE A 109 -15.37 13.20 -16.81
C PHE A 109 -14.79 12.03 -17.62
N ALA A 110 -13.80 11.27 -17.11
CA ALA A 110 -13.23 10.12 -17.82
C ALA A 110 -12.71 9.02 -16.87
N GLY A 111 -12.36 7.88 -17.46
CA GLY A 111 -11.64 6.81 -16.76
C GLY A 111 -10.18 7.16 -16.45
N ALA A 112 -9.48 6.21 -15.83
CA ALA A 112 -8.08 6.32 -15.42
C ALA A 112 -7.12 6.76 -16.56
N LYS A 113 -6.10 7.57 -16.22
CA LYS A 113 -5.17 8.22 -17.15
C LYS A 113 -3.71 8.09 -16.70
N GLN A 114 -2.79 8.03 -17.68
CA GLN A 114 -1.34 7.85 -17.51
C GLN A 114 -0.96 6.52 -16.83
N PRO A 115 -0.90 5.41 -17.60
CA PRO A 115 -0.63 4.08 -17.06
C PRO A 115 0.81 3.91 -16.56
N GLY A 116 0.99 3.01 -15.60
CA GLY A 116 2.26 2.38 -15.27
C GLY A 116 3.05 3.10 -14.18
N MET A 117 4.03 3.92 -14.58
CA MET A 117 5.13 4.37 -13.70
C MET A 117 4.76 5.55 -12.79
N THR A 118 3.69 5.41 -12.01
CA THR A 118 3.28 6.36 -10.96
C THR A 118 3.88 5.98 -9.60
N GLY A 119 4.21 6.97 -8.77
CA GLY A 119 4.68 6.74 -7.40
C GLY A 119 3.66 6.04 -6.48
N GLN A 120 2.40 5.93 -6.92
CA GLN A 120 1.35 5.13 -6.27
C GLN A 120 1.84 3.74 -5.89
N VAL A 121 2.54 3.05 -6.82
CA VAL A 121 2.91 1.64 -6.66
C VAL A 121 3.82 1.41 -5.46
N LYS A 122 4.73 2.35 -5.17
CA LYS A 122 5.63 2.28 -4.01
C LYS A 122 4.84 2.31 -2.71
N GLU A 123 3.81 3.15 -2.63
CA GLU A 123 3.00 3.27 -1.41
C GLU A 123 2.17 2.01 -1.17
N GLU A 124 1.62 1.42 -2.24
CA GLU A 124 0.83 0.19 -2.15
C GLU A 124 1.66 -1.05 -1.81
N VAL A 125 2.90 -1.15 -2.29
CA VAL A 125 3.82 -2.24 -1.89
C VAL A 125 4.12 -2.16 -0.40
N ILE A 126 4.43 -0.97 0.13
CA ILE A 126 4.68 -0.78 1.57
C ILE A 126 3.41 -1.09 2.37
N THR A 127 2.26 -0.59 1.92
CA THR A 127 0.96 -0.87 2.53
C THR A 127 0.69 -2.36 2.59
N ARG A 128 0.94 -3.11 1.50
CA ARG A 128 0.70 -4.55 1.47
C ARG A 128 1.61 -5.34 2.42
N LEU A 129 2.88 -4.98 2.52
CA LEU A 129 3.80 -5.61 3.49
C LEU A 129 3.34 -5.37 4.94
N MET A 130 2.82 -4.18 5.20
CA MET A 130 2.27 -3.80 6.50
C MET A 130 0.93 -4.49 6.79
N GLU A 131 0.03 -4.65 5.79
CA GLU A 131 -1.19 -5.47 5.89
C GLU A 131 -0.87 -6.92 6.27
N LEU A 132 0.17 -7.49 5.64
CA LEU A 132 0.67 -8.84 5.93
C LEU A 132 1.37 -8.94 7.30
N GLY A 133 1.59 -7.82 7.99
CA GLY A 133 2.21 -7.80 9.30
C GLY A 133 3.72 -8.05 9.29
N VAL A 134 4.39 -7.86 8.15
CA VAL A 134 5.85 -8.03 8.07
C VAL A 134 6.52 -6.77 8.61
N VAL A 135 7.16 -6.89 9.76
CA VAL A 135 7.83 -5.79 10.46
C VAL A 135 9.26 -6.17 10.76
N VAL A 136 10.19 -5.22 10.60
CA VAL A 136 11.58 -5.41 11.03
C VAL A 136 11.84 -4.54 12.25
N THR A 137 12.17 -5.17 13.38
CA THR A 137 12.49 -4.47 14.63
C THR A 137 13.79 -5.03 15.18
N ASN A 138 14.77 -4.17 15.47
CA ASN A 138 16.08 -4.56 16.01
C ASN A 138 16.80 -5.67 15.21
N GLY A 139 16.62 -5.69 13.88
CA GLY A 139 17.23 -6.69 12.99
C GLY A 139 16.45 -8.02 12.89
N SER A 140 15.36 -8.18 13.63
CA SER A 140 14.48 -9.36 13.57
C SER A 140 13.28 -9.12 12.66
N ILE A 141 12.89 -10.15 11.89
CA ILE A 141 11.63 -10.18 11.14
C ILE A 141 10.53 -10.67 12.07
N THR A 142 9.45 -9.89 12.18
CA THR A 142 8.23 -10.26 12.91
C THR A 142 7.08 -10.38 11.91
N PHE A 143 6.25 -11.41 12.08
CA PHE A 143 5.05 -11.68 11.30
C PHE A 143 3.82 -11.49 12.21
N ASN A 144 3.36 -10.24 12.35
CA ASN A 144 2.27 -9.87 13.24
C ASN A 144 1.17 -9.10 12.47
N PRO A 145 0.29 -9.81 11.73
CA PRO A 145 -0.78 -9.17 10.99
C PRO A 145 -1.83 -8.60 11.94
N PHE A 146 -1.96 -7.28 11.95
CA PHE A 146 -2.89 -6.56 12.82
C PHE A 146 -4.18 -6.11 12.10
N ILE A 147 -4.23 -6.22 10.77
CA ILE A 147 -5.39 -5.82 9.95
C ILE A 147 -5.75 -6.84 8.86
N LEU A 148 -4.99 -7.94 8.76
CA LEU A 148 -5.23 -8.98 7.76
C LEU A 148 -6.59 -9.65 8.02
N ARG A 149 -7.41 -9.76 6.98
CA ARG A 149 -8.75 -10.33 7.07
C ARG A 149 -8.71 -11.82 6.78
N LYS A 150 -9.54 -12.60 7.49
CA LYS A 150 -9.72 -14.04 7.22
C LYS A 150 -10.11 -14.34 5.77
N ALA A 151 -10.85 -13.44 5.12
CA ALA A 151 -11.26 -13.57 3.73
C ALA A 151 -10.11 -13.55 2.70
N GLU A 152 -8.88 -13.19 3.11
CA GLU A 152 -7.70 -13.22 2.24
C GLU A 152 -7.01 -14.59 2.18
N PHE A 153 -7.39 -15.53 3.06
CA PHE A 153 -6.90 -16.90 3.01
C PHE A 153 -7.68 -17.72 1.97
N LEU A 154 -6.99 -18.69 1.37
CA LEU A 154 -7.54 -19.48 0.28
C LEU A 154 -8.77 -20.30 0.72
N SER A 155 -9.79 -20.36 -0.13
CA SER A 155 -10.97 -21.19 0.08
C SER A 155 -10.81 -22.64 -0.41
N ASN A 156 -9.78 -22.90 -1.22
CA ASN A 156 -9.42 -24.20 -1.80
C ASN A 156 -7.89 -24.32 -1.89
N ASP A 157 -7.39 -25.51 -2.14
CA ASP A 157 -5.96 -25.73 -2.38
C ASP A 157 -5.50 -25.00 -3.66
N ASP A 158 -4.27 -24.50 -3.66
CA ASP A 158 -3.65 -23.79 -4.77
C ASP A 158 -2.11 -23.95 -4.74
N THR A 159 -1.41 -23.25 -5.61
CA THR A 159 0.06 -23.27 -5.69
C THR A 159 0.61 -21.86 -5.80
N LEU A 160 1.52 -21.50 -4.88
CA LEU A 160 2.35 -20.31 -5.03
C LEU A 160 3.47 -20.62 -6.03
N VAL A 161 3.43 -19.97 -7.19
CA VAL A 161 4.55 -19.95 -8.14
C VAL A 161 5.43 -18.73 -7.85
N TYR A 162 6.73 -18.95 -7.68
CA TYR A 162 7.67 -17.88 -7.37
C TYR A 162 9.03 -18.12 -8.05
N PHE A 163 9.92 -17.14 -7.98
CA PHE A 163 11.30 -17.26 -8.45
C PHE A 163 12.26 -17.16 -7.26
N ASP A 164 13.13 -18.15 -7.12
CA ASP A 164 14.14 -18.17 -6.06
C ASP A 164 15.27 -17.15 -6.32
N ILE A 165 16.27 -17.13 -5.43
CA ILE A 165 17.41 -16.21 -5.52
C ILE A 165 18.30 -16.44 -6.76
N ASN A 166 18.22 -17.62 -7.37
CA ASN A 166 18.94 -17.95 -8.60
C ASN A 166 18.14 -17.57 -9.85
N GLY A 167 16.87 -17.16 -9.68
CA GLY A 167 15.95 -16.86 -10.77
C GLY A 167 15.26 -18.10 -11.34
N ASP A 168 15.35 -19.24 -10.66
CA ASP A 168 14.67 -20.46 -11.08
C ASP A 168 13.22 -20.44 -10.60
N GLN A 169 12.30 -20.89 -11.46
CA GLN A 169 10.89 -20.98 -11.11
C GLN A 169 10.68 -22.16 -10.16
N GLN A 170 10.09 -21.86 -9.02
CA GLN A 170 9.77 -22.81 -7.95
C GLN A 170 8.27 -22.77 -7.65
N THR A 171 7.81 -23.78 -6.91
CA THR A 171 6.42 -23.86 -6.44
C THR A 171 6.34 -24.25 -4.97
N VAL A 172 5.34 -23.72 -4.28
CA VAL A 172 4.93 -24.15 -2.93
C VAL A 172 3.45 -24.48 -2.97
N ALA A 173 3.08 -25.69 -2.54
CA ALA A 173 1.68 -26.08 -2.41
C ALA A 173 1.03 -25.32 -1.25
N LEU A 174 -0.16 -24.78 -1.47
CA LEU A 174 -0.97 -24.11 -0.47
C LEU A 174 -2.26 -24.88 -0.28
N SER A 175 -2.57 -25.25 0.96
CA SER A 175 -3.85 -25.83 1.34
C SER A 175 -4.90 -24.75 1.55
N LYS A 176 -6.18 -25.13 1.49
CA LYS A 176 -7.28 -24.30 2.00
C LYS A 176 -6.94 -23.74 3.39
N GLY A 177 -7.24 -22.46 3.60
CA GLY A 177 -6.94 -21.75 4.84
C GLY A 177 -5.50 -21.25 4.95
N GLN A 178 -4.70 -21.35 3.87
CA GLN A 178 -3.38 -20.75 3.79
C GLN A 178 -3.35 -19.54 2.84
N LEU A 179 -2.32 -18.72 3.00
CA LEU A 179 -1.96 -17.61 2.12
C LEU A 179 -0.45 -17.65 1.89
N GLY A 180 0.00 -17.53 0.64
CA GLY A 180 1.41 -17.52 0.28
C GLY A 180 1.86 -16.18 -0.29
N PHE A 181 3.06 -15.73 0.08
CA PHE A 181 3.76 -14.61 -0.54
C PHE A 181 5.27 -14.82 -0.47
N THR A 182 6.07 -13.87 -0.97
CA THR A 182 7.52 -13.90 -0.81
C THR A 182 8.02 -12.66 -0.09
N TYR A 183 9.04 -12.83 0.75
CA TYR A 183 9.79 -11.73 1.34
C TYR A 183 11.28 -11.99 1.16
N CYS A 184 12.00 -11.05 0.55
CA CYS A 184 13.38 -11.25 0.10
C CYS A 184 13.59 -12.52 -0.77
N GLN A 185 12.59 -12.89 -1.60
CA GLN A 185 12.54 -14.12 -2.41
C GLN A 185 12.49 -15.44 -1.63
N VAL A 186 12.29 -15.39 -0.32
CA VAL A 186 11.93 -16.58 0.49
C VAL A 186 10.40 -16.70 0.49
N PRO A 187 9.82 -17.86 0.14
CA PRO A 187 8.39 -18.08 0.26
C PRO A 187 7.97 -18.11 1.73
N VAL A 188 6.92 -17.35 2.04
CA VAL A 188 6.28 -17.28 3.35
C VAL A 188 4.87 -17.83 3.19
N VAL A 189 4.52 -18.83 3.99
CA VAL A 189 3.19 -19.45 4.01
C VAL A 189 2.54 -19.16 5.35
N TYR A 190 1.46 -18.39 5.33
CA TYR A 190 0.61 -18.17 6.49
C TYR A 190 -0.45 -19.26 6.57
N GLY A 191 -0.66 -19.80 7.76
CA GLY A 191 -1.77 -20.68 8.11
C GLY A 191 -2.50 -20.17 9.35
N LEU A 192 -3.77 -20.56 9.50
CA LEU A 192 -4.57 -20.23 10.66
C LEU A 192 -4.22 -21.14 11.85
N ALA A 193 -3.93 -20.54 12.99
CA ALA A 193 -3.77 -21.23 14.26
C ALA A 193 -5.17 -21.52 14.84
N ASP A 194 -5.81 -22.62 14.43
CA ASP A 194 -7.12 -23.06 14.91
C ASP A 194 -7.06 -23.55 16.39
N GLY A 195 -6.80 -22.63 17.32
CA GLY A 195 -6.64 -22.91 18.76
C GLY A 195 -5.24 -23.40 19.16
N SER A 196 -4.29 -23.47 18.22
CA SER A 196 -2.88 -23.70 18.50
C SER A 196 -2.15 -22.40 18.85
N GLU A 197 -0.97 -22.53 19.46
CA GLU A 197 -0.09 -21.38 19.71
C GLU A 197 0.48 -20.84 18.38
N ALA A 198 0.67 -19.52 18.29
CA ALA A 198 1.36 -18.91 17.17
C ALA A 198 2.80 -19.43 17.10
N SER A 199 3.25 -19.78 15.91
CA SER A 199 4.58 -20.34 15.71
C SER A 199 5.10 -20.11 14.31
N ILE A 200 6.43 -20.19 14.18
CA ILE A 200 7.13 -20.11 12.91
C ILE A 200 7.95 -21.38 12.73
N VAL A 201 7.92 -21.96 11.53
CA VAL A 201 8.86 -23.00 11.11
C VAL A 201 9.74 -22.45 10.00
N VAL A 202 11.03 -22.33 10.28
CA VAL A 202 12.05 -21.93 9.30
C VAL A 202 12.66 -23.18 8.70
N THR A 203 12.52 -23.36 7.39
CA THR A 203 13.17 -24.45 6.65
C THR A 203 14.45 -23.94 6.01
N HIS A 204 15.55 -24.66 6.21
CA HIS A 204 16.86 -24.35 5.65
C HIS A 204 17.18 -25.20 4.42
N ALA A 205 18.16 -24.76 3.63
CA ALA A 205 18.56 -25.43 2.38
C ALA A 205 19.12 -26.86 2.58
N ASP A 206 19.66 -27.17 3.76
CA ASP A 206 20.10 -28.52 4.14
C ASP A 206 18.94 -29.44 4.58
N GLY A 207 17.70 -28.93 4.57
CA GLY A 207 16.50 -29.62 4.99
C GLY A 207 16.21 -29.53 6.49
N THR A 208 17.07 -28.89 7.28
CA THR A 208 16.82 -28.68 8.71
C THR A 208 15.64 -27.72 8.90
N LYS A 209 14.88 -27.95 9.99
CA LYS A 209 13.73 -27.15 10.36
C LYS A 209 13.86 -26.69 11.79
N ASN A 210 13.70 -25.39 11.99
CA ASN A 210 13.71 -24.76 13.31
C ASN A 210 12.31 -24.24 13.61
N THR A 211 11.73 -24.69 14.72
CA THR A 211 10.44 -24.20 15.21
C THR A 211 10.67 -23.12 16.26
N ILE A 212 10.01 -21.99 16.08
CA ILE A 212 10.02 -20.84 16.98
C ILE A 212 8.61 -20.68 17.53
N ILE A 213 8.49 -20.57 18.85
CA ILE A 213 7.23 -20.19 19.50
C ILE A 213 7.10 -18.66 19.44
N GLY A 214 5.96 -18.18 18.98
CA GLY A 214 5.71 -16.76 18.74
C GLY A 214 5.80 -16.37 17.26
N ASP A 215 6.03 -15.09 17.01
CA ASP A 215 5.86 -14.44 15.70
C ASP A 215 7.15 -13.80 15.16
N THR A 216 8.29 -14.04 15.81
CA THR A 216 9.53 -13.32 15.51
C THR A 216 10.68 -14.27 15.20
N VAL A 217 11.29 -14.08 14.03
CA VAL A 217 12.55 -14.71 13.62
C VAL A 217 13.71 -13.91 14.24
N ASP A 218 14.67 -14.58 14.84
CA ASP A 218 15.83 -13.94 15.48
C ASP A 218 16.67 -13.14 14.46
N ALA A 219 17.51 -12.24 14.97
CA ALA A 219 18.29 -11.32 14.12
C ALA A 219 19.33 -12.02 13.25
N GLU A 220 19.90 -13.15 13.69
CA GLU A 220 20.89 -13.90 12.92
C GLU A 220 20.21 -14.58 11.73
N THR A 221 19.12 -15.30 11.96
CA THR A 221 18.33 -15.93 10.90
C THR A 221 17.72 -14.89 9.96
N SER A 222 17.25 -13.77 10.48
CA SER A 222 16.71 -12.65 9.68
C SER A 222 17.75 -12.05 8.74
N LEU A 223 19.00 -11.91 9.19
CA LEU A 223 20.09 -11.42 8.36
C LEU A 223 20.35 -12.34 7.16
N LEU A 224 20.26 -13.66 7.34
CA LEU A 224 20.41 -14.62 6.23
C LEU A 224 19.36 -14.42 5.14
N ILE A 225 18.14 -14.03 5.53
CA ILE A 225 17.02 -13.72 4.63
C ILE A 225 17.27 -12.36 3.93
N PHE A 226 17.68 -11.33 4.67
CA PHE A 226 17.97 -10.01 4.11
C PHE A 226 19.12 -10.05 3.08
N ASP A 227 20.18 -10.81 3.38
CA ASP A 227 21.35 -10.97 2.52
C ASP A 227 21.10 -11.90 1.32
N LYS A 228 19.90 -12.50 1.23
CA LYS A 228 19.53 -13.45 0.17
C LYS A 228 20.57 -14.57 0.00
N LYS A 229 21.07 -15.13 1.10
CA LYS A 229 22.09 -16.19 1.07
C LYS A 229 21.59 -17.53 0.52
N GLY A 230 20.27 -17.71 0.45
CA GLY A 230 19.64 -18.98 0.10
C GLY A 230 19.66 -20.02 1.22
N THR A 231 20.18 -19.66 2.40
CA THR A 231 20.24 -20.56 3.57
C THR A 231 18.86 -20.90 4.10
N VAL A 232 17.93 -19.94 4.09
CA VAL A 232 16.51 -20.14 4.42
C VAL A 232 15.74 -20.30 3.12
N THR A 233 14.99 -21.38 2.98
CA THR A 233 14.26 -21.74 1.75
C THR A 233 12.76 -21.63 1.88
N GLN A 234 12.20 -21.63 3.09
CA GLN A 234 10.77 -21.42 3.33
C GLN A 234 10.52 -21.00 4.78
N ILE A 235 9.49 -20.19 4.99
CA ILE A 235 8.99 -19.81 6.31
C ILE A 235 7.50 -20.15 6.38
N ASP A 236 7.12 -21.06 7.26
CA ASP A 236 5.72 -21.34 7.57
C ASP A 236 5.35 -20.63 8.86
N VAL A 237 4.24 -19.88 8.87
CA VAL A 237 3.79 -19.09 10.02
C VAL A 237 2.37 -19.47 10.38
N LEU A 238 2.14 -19.90 11.61
CA LEU A 238 0.81 -20.10 12.18
C LEU A 238 0.39 -18.85 12.94
N LEU A 239 -0.74 -18.27 12.52
CA LEU A 239 -1.21 -16.97 12.95
C LEU A 239 -2.64 -17.05 13.45
N THR A 240 -2.98 -16.20 14.42
CA THR A 240 -4.37 -15.90 14.77
C THR A 240 -4.73 -14.56 14.10
N PRO A 241 -5.61 -14.52 13.09
CA PRO A 241 -5.97 -13.26 12.43
C PRO A 241 -6.59 -12.27 13.42
N ALA A 242 -6.21 -11.00 13.31
CA ALA A 242 -6.77 -9.94 14.14
C ALA A 242 -8.23 -9.59 13.78
N LEU A 243 -8.64 -9.82 12.53
CA LEU A 243 -9.99 -9.52 12.03
C LEU A 243 -10.66 -10.77 11.44
N ASN A 244 -11.91 -10.99 11.86
CA ASN A 244 -12.79 -12.05 11.34
C ASN A 244 -13.21 -11.79 9.89
#